data_AF-A0A379B7J8-F1
#
_entry.id   AF-A0A379B7J8-F1
#
_cell.length_a   1.000
_cell.length_b   1.000
_cell.length_c   1.000
_cell.angle_alpha   90.00
_cell.angle_beta   90.00
_cell.angle_gamma   90.00
#
_symmetry.space_group_name_H-M   'P 1'
#
loop_
_entity.id
_entity.type
_entity.pdbx_description
1 polymer ?
#
loop_
_entity_poly.entity_id
_entity_poly.type
_entity_poly.pdbx_seq_one_letter_code
_entity_poly.pdbx_strand_id
1 'polypeptide(L)'
;MTFENETNLLDLPNQYIDFEADFVVSCALPNSEELLFYFEPYLNKWVDSQDSVHQFATKYADEGISLWTASDVPLGTEDIAKQQTYFYLVSTKNEQGYALIHCHLSHKEALQ
;
A
#
# COMPACT_ATOMS: atom_id res chain seq x y z
N MET A 1 -6.67 13.96 -7.05
CA MET A 1 -6.28 14.07 -5.62
C MET A 1 -4.78 14.24 -5.60
N THR A 2 -4.25 15.24 -4.90
CA THR A 2 -2.82 15.45 -4.83
C THR A 2 -2.31 14.86 -3.52
N PHE A 3 -1.40 13.89 -3.63
CA PHE A 3 -0.69 13.27 -2.49
C PHE A 3 0.40 14.22 -1.95
N GLU A 4 0.12 15.53 -1.92
CA GLU A 4 1.09 16.60 -1.65
C GLU A 4 1.76 16.49 -0.28
N ASN A 5 1.07 15.90 0.70
CA ASN A 5 1.59 15.67 2.05
C ASN A 5 2.06 14.22 2.27
N GLU A 6 1.92 13.36 1.27
CA GLU A 6 2.32 11.96 1.39
C GLU A 6 3.67 11.72 0.74
N THR A 7 4.39 10.75 1.27
CA THR A 7 5.70 10.33 0.78
C THR A 7 5.55 9.04 0.00
N ASN A 8 6.18 8.96 -1.18
CA ASN A 8 6.24 7.70 -1.91
C ASN A 8 7.03 6.67 -1.08
N LEU A 9 6.52 5.45 -0.95
CA LEU A 9 7.16 4.45 -0.10
C LEU A 9 8.55 4.03 -0.61
N LEU A 10 8.86 4.23 -1.89
CA LEU A 10 10.21 4.04 -2.44
C LEU A 10 11.23 5.03 -1.88
N ASP A 11 10.80 6.19 -1.37
CA ASP A 11 11.67 7.20 -0.76
C ASP A 11 11.89 6.96 0.75
N LEU A 12 11.25 5.94 1.31
CA LEU A 12 11.37 5.52 2.71
C LEU A 12 12.14 4.19 2.84
N PRO A 13 12.63 3.83 4.03
CA PRO A 13 13.23 2.51 4.25
C PRO A 13 12.30 1.38 3.82
N ASN A 14 12.86 0.31 3.28
CA ASN A 14 12.06 -0.80 2.79
C ASN A 14 11.29 -1.46 3.94
N GLN A 15 10.11 -1.96 3.62
CA GLN A 15 9.17 -2.52 4.58
C GLN A 15 8.63 -3.84 4.05
N TYR A 16 8.32 -4.74 4.97
CA TYR A 16 7.79 -6.06 4.66
C TYR A 16 6.46 -6.23 5.37
N ILE A 17 5.45 -6.67 4.63
CA ILE A 17 4.11 -6.91 5.14
C ILE A 17 4.06 -8.33 5.72
N ASP A 18 3.41 -8.49 6.85
CA ASP A 18 2.98 -9.79 7.36
C ASP A 18 1.65 -10.16 6.70
N PHE A 19 1.71 -10.96 5.63
CA PHE A 19 0.53 -11.41 4.89
C PHE A 19 -0.24 -12.54 5.59
N GLU A 20 0.30 -13.12 6.67
CA GLU A 20 -0.42 -14.08 7.51
C GLU A 20 -1.33 -13.37 8.53
N ALA A 21 -1.09 -12.08 8.77
CA ALA A 21 -1.96 -11.20 9.55
C ALA A 21 -3.05 -10.56 8.67
N ASP A 22 -3.91 -9.73 9.28
CA ASP A 22 -4.96 -9.02 8.54
C ASP A 22 -4.34 -8.12 7.45
N PHE A 23 -4.70 -8.41 6.20
CA PHE A 23 -4.40 -7.62 5.01
C PHE A 23 -5.71 -7.24 4.33
N VAL A 24 -6.10 -5.98 4.47
CA VAL A 24 -7.42 -5.49 4.03
C VAL A 24 -7.24 -4.31 3.10
N VAL A 25 -8.00 -4.29 2.00
CA VAL A 25 -8.01 -3.18 1.04
C VAL A 25 -9.41 -2.58 0.99
N SER A 26 -9.49 -1.25 1.06
CA SER A 26 -10.75 -0.50 1.05
C SER A 26 -10.67 0.69 0.10
N CYS A 27 -11.79 1.05 -0.51
CA CYS A 27 -11.89 2.19 -1.42
C CYS A 27 -13.22 2.91 -1.18
N ALA A 28 -13.17 4.24 -1.06
CA ALA A 28 -14.34 5.09 -0.83
C ALA A 28 -14.67 5.99 -2.04
N LEU A 29 -14.04 5.74 -3.19
CA LEU A 29 -14.27 6.50 -4.42
C LEU A 29 -15.55 6.03 -5.13
N PRO A 30 -16.18 6.88 -5.96
CA PRO A 30 -17.38 6.50 -6.71
C PRO A 30 -17.19 5.29 -7.64
N ASN A 31 -15.97 5.05 -8.13
CA ASN A 31 -15.57 3.91 -8.97
C ASN A 31 -14.90 2.79 -8.15
N SER A 32 -15.29 2.62 -6.87
CA SER A 32 -14.61 1.71 -5.95
C SER A 32 -14.64 0.25 -6.43
N GLU A 33 -15.73 -0.19 -7.06
CA GLU A 33 -15.86 -1.57 -7.53
C GLU A 33 -14.85 -1.84 -8.65
N GLU A 34 -14.84 -1.01 -9.70
CA GLU A 34 -13.93 -1.13 -10.83
C GLU A 34 -12.46 -1.03 -10.40
N LEU A 35 -12.17 -0.11 -9.47
CA LEU A 35 -10.82 0.09 -8.98
C LEU A 35 -10.32 -1.07 -8.12
N LEU A 36 -11.17 -1.67 -7.27
CA LEU A 36 -10.82 -2.84 -6.48
C LEU A 36 -10.61 -4.08 -7.37
N PHE A 37 -11.47 -4.28 -8.37
CA PHE A 37 -11.28 -5.32 -9.39
C PHE A 37 -9.98 -5.10 -10.19
N TYR A 38 -9.65 -3.84 -10.49
CA TYR A 38 -8.40 -3.51 -11.16
C TYR A 38 -7.16 -3.84 -10.30
N PHE A 39 -7.21 -3.59 -8.99
CA PHE A 39 -6.09 -3.87 -8.09
C PHE A 39 -5.92 -5.34 -7.71
N GLU A 40 -7.00 -6.12 -7.70
CA GLU A 40 -7.01 -7.55 -7.31
C GLU A 40 -5.84 -8.38 -7.87
N PRO A 41 -5.55 -8.40 -9.19
CA PRO A 41 -4.47 -9.23 -9.72
C PRO A 41 -3.07 -8.81 -9.23
N TYR A 42 -2.87 -7.52 -8.94
CA TYR A 42 -1.59 -7.02 -8.40
C TYR A 42 -1.42 -7.45 -6.94
N LEU A 43 -2.50 -7.30 -6.15
CA LEU A 43 -2.54 -7.67 -4.74
C LEU A 43 -2.34 -9.18 -4.54
N ASN A 44 -3.05 -10.02 -5.31
CA ASN A 44 -2.91 -11.47 -5.25
C ASN A 44 -1.47 -11.90 -5.55
N LYS A 45 -0.86 -11.33 -6.59
CA LYS A 45 0.55 -11.61 -6.91
C LYS A 45 1.51 -11.14 -5.82
N TRP A 46 1.19 -10.08 -5.10
CA TRP A 46 2.02 -9.56 -4.02
C TRP A 46 1.97 -10.50 -2.80
N VAL A 47 0.78 -10.97 -2.44
CA VAL A 47 0.60 -11.99 -1.40
C VAL A 47 1.36 -13.27 -1.76
N ASP A 48 1.22 -13.75 -3.00
CA ASP A 48 1.88 -14.98 -3.48
C ASP A 48 3.42 -14.87 -3.49
N SER A 49 3.96 -13.73 -3.90
CA SER A 49 5.41 -13.54 -3.99
C SER A 49 6.05 -13.18 -2.65
N GLN A 50 5.26 -12.63 -1.72
CA GLN A 50 5.74 -12.00 -0.48
C GLN A 50 6.85 -10.96 -0.75
N ASP A 51 6.77 -10.29 -1.91
CA ASP A 51 7.70 -9.21 -2.26
C ASP A 51 7.66 -8.13 -1.17
N SER A 52 8.80 -7.47 -0.93
CA SER A 52 8.81 -6.25 -0.09
C SER A 52 7.98 -5.12 -0.73
N VAL A 53 7.65 -4.11 0.06
CA VAL A 53 6.96 -2.91 -0.42
C VAL A 53 7.71 -2.26 -1.59
N HIS A 54 9.05 -2.18 -1.53
CA HIS A 54 9.85 -1.62 -2.62
C HIS A 54 9.83 -2.50 -3.87
N GLN A 55 9.94 -3.82 -3.72
CA GLN A 55 9.90 -4.74 -4.84
C GLN A 55 8.55 -4.66 -5.57
N PHE A 56 7.44 -4.66 -4.83
CA PHE A 56 6.10 -4.48 -5.40
C PHE A 56 5.97 -3.14 -6.14
N ALA A 57 6.30 -2.03 -5.47
CA ALA A 57 6.17 -0.69 -6.05
C ALA A 57 7.03 -0.51 -7.30
N THR A 58 8.26 -1.05 -7.30
CA THR A 58 9.17 -0.99 -8.46
C THR A 58 8.65 -1.84 -9.62
N LYS A 59 8.15 -3.05 -9.33
CA LYS A 59 7.70 -4.02 -10.34
C LYS A 59 6.53 -3.50 -11.18
N TYR A 60 5.63 -2.72 -10.57
CA TYR A 60 4.42 -2.22 -11.23
C TYR A 60 4.43 -0.71 -11.50
N ALA A 61 5.56 -0.02 -11.29
CA ALA A 61 5.71 1.40 -11.57
C ALA A 61 5.39 1.76 -13.03
N ASP A 62 5.86 0.94 -13.97
CA ASP A 62 5.60 1.13 -15.40
C ASP A 62 4.13 0.89 -15.79
N GLU A 63 3.34 0.25 -14.93
CA GLU A 63 1.89 0.10 -15.09
C GLU A 63 1.11 1.27 -14.47
N GLY A 64 1.81 2.25 -13.88
CA GLY A 64 1.20 3.41 -13.23
C GLY A 64 0.72 3.14 -11.81
N ILE A 65 1.16 2.04 -11.21
CA ILE A 65 0.88 1.65 -9.83
C ILE A 65 1.97 2.23 -8.92
N SER A 66 1.57 2.81 -7.80
CA SER A 66 2.50 3.33 -6.79
C SER A 66 1.94 3.20 -5.39
N LEU A 67 2.83 3.19 -4.40
CA LEU A 67 2.47 3.14 -2.99
C LEU A 67 2.92 4.41 -2.28
N TRP A 68 2.06 4.96 -1.43
CA TRP A 68 2.29 6.17 -0.68
C TRP A 68 1.93 5.99 0.79
N THR A 69 2.52 6.80 1.66
CA THR A 69 2.06 6.90 3.05
C THR A 69 0.60 7.33 3.10
N ALA A 70 -0.10 6.93 4.17
CA ALA A 70 -1.44 7.42 4.50
C ALA A 70 -1.38 8.18 5.83
N SER A 71 -0.68 9.32 5.82
CA SER A 71 -0.36 10.10 7.04
C SER A 71 -1.60 10.76 7.65
N ASP A 72 -2.67 10.89 6.86
CA ASP A 72 -3.97 11.37 7.30
C ASP A 72 -4.81 10.31 8.04
N VAL A 73 -4.38 9.05 8.05
CA VAL A 73 -5.01 7.98 8.84
C VAL A 73 -4.31 7.90 10.21
N PRO A 74 -4.99 8.31 11.30
CA PRO A 74 -4.39 8.32 12.62
C PRO A 74 -4.20 6.89 13.13
N LEU A 75 -2.99 6.59 13.60
CA LEU A 75 -2.68 5.33 14.30
C LEU A 75 -2.85 5.52 15.80
N GLY A 76 -3.60 4.62 16.43
CA GLY A 76 -3.70 4.50 17.88
C GLY A 76 -2.47 3.84 18.51
N THR A 77 -2.40 3.89 19.84
CA THR A 77 -1.31 3.25 20.60
C THR A 77 -1.25 1.73 20.41
N GLU A 78 -2.42 1.09 20.26
CA GLU A 78 -2.48 -0.36 19.99
C GLU A 78 -1.99 -0.70 18.58
N ASP A 79 -2.33 0.12 17.59
CA ASP A 79 -1.92 -0.06 16.19
C ASP A 79 -0.39 -0.02 16.09
N ILE A 80 0.23 0.97 16.74
CA ILE A 80 1.69 1.10 16.82
C ILE A 80 2.31 -0.12 17.51
N ALA A 81 1.73 -0.58 18.62
CA ALA A 81 2.22 -1.75 19.36
C ALA A 81 2.13 -3.05 18.54
N LYS A 82 1.14 -3.15 17.64
CA LYS A 82 0.95 -4.28 16.72
C LYS A 82 1.65 -4.10 15.38
N GLN A 83 2.41 -3.03 15.18
CA GLN A 83 3.01 -2.67 13.90
C GLN A 83 2.00 -2.56 12.75
N GLN A 84 0.77 -2.16 13.05
CA GLN A 84 -0.23 -1.84 12.04
C GLN A 84 0.14 -0.56 11.31
N THR A 85 -0.17 -0.52 10.03
CA THR A 85 0.09 0.62 9.16
C THR A 85 -0.92 0.69 8.03
N TYR A 86 -0.98 1.88 7.42
CA TYR A 86 -1.81 2.15 6.27
C TYR A 86 -0.99 2.69 5.10
N PHE A 87 -1.35 2.27 3.89
CA PHE A 87 -0.74 2.74 2.64
C PHE A 87 -1.81 3.11 1.62
N TYR A 88 -1.56 4.11 0.81
CA TYR A 88 -2.33 4.33 -0.41
C TYR A 88 -1.73 3.56 -1.57
N LEU A 89 -2.53 2.67 -2.16
CA LEU A 89 -2.27 2.05 -3.46
C LEU A 89 -2.92 2.90 -4.54
N VAL A 90 -2.11 3.49 -5.40
CA VAL A 90 -2.53 4.51 -6.36
C VAL A 90 -2.34 4.00 -7.78
N SER A 91 -3.33 4.22 -8.63
CA SER A 91 -3.26 3.98 -10.07
C SER A 91 -3.47 5.29 -10.84
N THR A 92 -2.61 5.52 -11.84
CA THR A 92 -2.60 6.75 -12.66
C THR A 92 -2.83 6.51 -14.16
N LYS A 93 -2.99 5.26 -14.60
CA LYS A 93 -3.12 4.91 -16.03
C LYS A 93 -4.51 4.39 -16.40
N ASN A 94 -4.74 3.10 -16.17
CA ASN A 94 -5.90 2.38 -16.72
C ASN A 94 -7.20 2.70 -15.98
N GLU A 95 -7.23 2.40 -14.67
CA GLU A 95 -8.33 2.77 -13.78
C GLU A 95 -7.78 3.76 -12.75
N GLN A 96 -8.12 5.04 -12.87
CA GLN A 96 -7.50 6.08 -12.06
C GLN A 96 -8.17 6.19 -10.69
N GLY A 97 -7.36 6.21 -9.64
CA GLY A 97 -7.85 6.31 -8.29
C GLY A 97 -6.85 5.76 -7.28
N TYR A 98 -7.33 5.56 -6.06
CA TYR A 98 -6.55 4.95 -5.00
C TYR A 98 -7.41 4.08 -4.09
N ALA A 99 -6.77 3.11 -3.46
CA ALA A 99 -7.33 2.30 -2.37
C ALA A 99 -6.43 2.42 -1.14
N LEU A 100 -7.03 2.29 0.03
CA LEU A 100 -6.34 2.24 1.31
C LEU A 100 -6.05 0.77 1.66
N ILE A 101 -4.79 0.43 1.83
CA ILE A 101 -4.32 -0.85 2.36
C ILE A 101 -4.15 -0.70 3.86
N HIS A 102 -4.76 -1.60 4.62
CA HIS A 102 -4.55 -1.80 6.05
C HIS A 102 -3.81 -3.11 6.24
N CYS A 103 -2.64 -3.07 6.88
CA CYS A 103 -1.79 -4.24 7.04
C CYS A 103 -0.93 -4.16 8.29
N HIS A 104 -0.29 -5.29 8.61
CA HIS A 104 0.74 -5.38 9.64
C HIS A 104 2.10 -5.48 8.99
N LEU A 105 3.11 -4.86 9.59
CA LEU A 105 4.48 -5.00 9.16
C LEU A 105 5.16 -6.13 9.91
N SER A 106 5.87 -6.99 9.18
CA SER A 106 6.71 -8.02 9.77
C SER A 106 8.05 -7.43 10.23
N HIS A 107 8.66 -6.58 9.41
CA HIS A 107 9.85 -5.82 9.75
C HIS A 107 10.06 -4.62 8.82
N LYS A 108 10.93 -3.70 9.26
CA LYS A 108 11.44 -2.57 8.48
C LYS A 108 12.95 -2.65 8.42
N GLU A 109 13.53 -2.34 7.28
CA GLU A 109 14.97 -2.11 7.19
C GLU A 109 15.33 -0.82 7.91
N ALA A 110 16.48 -0.82 8.60
CA ALA A 110 17.00 0.41 9.21
C ALA A 110 17.55 1.32 8.11
N LEU A 111 17.40 2.65 8.29
CA LEU A 111 18.20 3.62 7.54
C LEU A 111 19.68 3.31 7.79
N GLN A 112 20.41 2.93 6.74
CA GLN A 112 21.88 2.84 6.78
C GLN A 112 22.50 4.24 6.76
#